data_AF-A0A3D1LC60-F1
#
_entry.id   AF-A0A3D1LC60-F1
#
_cell.length_a   1.000
_cell.length_b   1.000
_cell.length_c   1.000
_cell.angle_alpha   90.00
_cell.angle_beta   90.00
_cell.angle_gamma   90.00
#
_symmetry.space_group_name_H-M   'P 1'
#
loop_
_entity.id
_entity.type
_entity.pdbx_description
1 polymer ?
#
loop_
_entity_poly.entity_id
_entity_poly.type
_entity_poly.pdbx_seq_one_letter_code
_entity_poly.pdbx_strand_id
1 'polypeptide(L)'
;MARLKQYDEQALIDRSQYGGSTFDQQHFTDDELRAAAQAREAYRTGQTDMKSAHDFVEGIRSKYGYSGGGNGSQYNKISYTQQTNQWNDTINALWDQINGYGPFQDTREKPTYSNRYDQQINDLLQQYVNRGKFSYDYKNDPLYANYRKQYQREGQRATQDALAEAAAASGGIPSSYAASAAAQAQNYYASQIADKIPELERLAYQKYLDDASLQQSKISALQGQEQLDYAKYIDALGQYNTDRKFDYGVYSDRYNQIANNLGLAANQQSTQYSMETAAQGDALDRVQNFLKAGGKLADLDATLIARSGLTPAELKTYEAYYANQPSGGSGGSGGRGGRGGSGGSEEETTRQTGKGYIDNTYNRGGAGGIQSKTYDQLKRGMYEWIALGRKDKAYELFQGIVHQLNLGNSKGKKQYNELASILNDAGFGIPLE
;
A
#
# COMPACT_ATOMS: atom_id res chain seq x y z
N MET A 1 25.16 -17.77 -32.22
CA MET A 1 26.33 -18.13 -31.40
C MET A 1 26.85 -16.88 -30.70
N ALA A 2 26.53 -16.71 -29.42
CA ALA A 2 27.27 -15.83 -28.52
C ALA A 2 27.22 -16.50 -27.15
N ARG A 3 28.42 -16.88 -26.69
CA ARG A 3 28.73 -17.83 -25.60
C ARG A 3 27.93 -17.62 -24.32
N LEU A 4 27.39 -18.73 -23.82
CA LEU A 4 27.26 -18.99 -22.39
C LEU A 4 28.59 -18.64 -21.70
N LYS A 5 28.57 -17.68 -20.78
CA LYS A 5 29.61 -17.59 -19.76
C LYS A 5 29.22 -18.55 -18.64
N GLN A 6 29.99 -19.62 -18.52
CA GLN A 6 30.12 -20.39 -17.29
C GLN A 6 30.39 -19.41 -16.15
N TYR A 7 29.51 -19.39 -15.15
CA TYR A 7 29.84 -18.86 -13.85
C TYR A 7 30.65 -19.94 -13.13
N ASP A 8 31.96 -19.95 -13.35
CA ASP A 8 32.90 -20.65 -12.48
C ASP A 8 33.07 -19.84 -11.18
N GLU A 9 32.82 -20.56 -10.08
CA GLU A 9 33.40 -20.49 -8.74
C GLU A 9 34.04 -19.17 -8.23
N GLN A 10 33.57 -18.75 -7.06
CA GLN A 10 34.18 -17.79 -6.12
C GLN A 10 34.20 -16.30 -6.51
N ALA A 11 33.03 -15.72 -6.77
CA ALA A 11 32.85 -14.33 -6.34
C ALA A 11 32.81 -14.32 -4.80
N LEU A 12 33.89 -13.88 -4.14
CA LEU A 12 33.86 -13.57 -2.72
C LEU A 12 32.75 -12.53 -2.50
N ILE A 13 31.59 -12.98 -2.02
CA ILE A 13 30.53 -12.10 -1.57
C ILE A 13 31.13 -11.25 -0.47
N ASP A 14 31.12 -9.92 -0.62
CA ASP A 14 31.57 -9.01 0.42
C ASP A 14 30.60 -9.12 1.62
N ARG A 15 30.94 -10.01 2.55
CA ARG A 15 30.11 -10.35 3.72
C ARG A 15 29.89 -9.16 4.65
N SER A 16 30.68 -8.09 4.52
CA SER A 16 30.52 -6.87 5.32
C SER A 16 29.21 -6.12 5.00
N GLN A 17 28.66 -6.29 3.79
CA GLN A 17 27.42 -5.64 3.36
C GLN A 17 26.18 -6.08 4.14
N TYR A 18 26.23 -7.26 4.78
CA TYR A 18 25.13 -7.80 5.58
C TYR A 18 25.16 -7.30 7.04
N GLY A 19 26.20 -6.55 7.44
CA GLY A 19 26.40 -6.09 8.81
C GLY A 19 26.63 -7.23 9.82
N GLY A 20 26.43 -6.97 11.11
CA GLY A 20 26.67 -7.96 12.17
C GLY A 20 28.11 -7.96 12.70
N SER A 21 28.39 -8.81 13.69
CA SER A 21 29.74 -8.90 14.27
C SER A 21 30.71 -9.61 13.32
N THR A 22 32.00 -9.39 13.48
CA THR A 22 33.05 -10.11 12.73
C THR A 22 32.93 -11.63 12.92
N PHE A 23 32.44 -12.08 14.07
CA PHE A 23 32.21 -13.50 14.35
C PHE A 23 31.04 -14.07 13.54
N ASP A 24 29.96 -13.31 13.37
CA ASP A 24 28.84 -13.74 12.54
C ASP A 24 29.28 -13.89 11.08
N GLN A 25 30.08 -12.95 10.58
CA GLN A 25 30.63 -13.02 9.21
C GLN A 25 31.54 -14.24 8.98
N GLN A 26 32.20 -14.71 10.03
CA GLN A 26 33.09 -15.88 10.00
C GLN A 26 32.34 -17.21 10.13
N HIS A 27 31.32 -17.28 10.97
CA HIS A 27 30.64 -18.54 11.29
C HIS A 27 29.39 -18.79 10.46
N PHE A 28 28.63 -17.75 10.11
CA PHE A 28 27.36 -17.93 9.41
C PHE A 28 27.59 -18.27 7.94
N THR A 29 26.65 -19.04 7.37
CA THR A 29 26.50 -19.15 5.92
C THR A 29 26.06 -17.82 5.30
N ASP A 30 26.22 -17.64 3.99
CA ASP A 30 25.79 -16.41 3.31
C ASP A 30 24.27 -16.18 3.41
N ASP A 31 23.49 -17.26 3.49
CA ASP A 31 22.04 -17.21 3.66
C ASP A 31 21.67 -16.80 5.08
N GLU A 32 22.38 -17.29 6.10
CA GLU A 32 22.20 -16.87 7.50
C GLU A 32 22.66 -15.44 7.76
N LEU A 33 23.70 -14.96 7.06
CA LEU A 33 24.09 -13.55 7.09
C LEU A 33 23.00 -12.66 6.51
N ARG A 34 22.41 -13.08 5.39
CA ARG A 34 21.28 -12.39 4.76
C ARG A 34 20.06 -12.38 5.67
N ALA A 35 19.76 -13.51 6.31
CA ALA A 35 18.70 -13.64 7.29
C ALA A 35 18.89 -12.68 8.48
N ALA A 36 20.10 -12.67 9.04
CA ALA A 36 20.44 -11.79 10.15
C ALA A 36 20.36 -10.31 9.74
N ALA A 37 20.74 -9.98 8.50
CA ALA A 37 20.57 -8.64 7.93
C ALA A 37 19.10 -8.24 7.79
N GLN A 38 18.24 -9.15 7.31
CA GLN A 38 16.80 -8.94 7.19
C GLN A 38 16.14 -8.74 8.54
N ALA A 39 16.52 -9.51 9.57
CA ALA A 39 16.01 -9.31 10.93
C ALA A 39 16.42 -7.94 11.50
N ARG A 40 17.66 -7.51 11.26
CA ARG A 40 18.14 -6.15 11.63
C ARG A 40 17.39 -5.06 10.88
N GLU A 41 17.08 -5.25 9.59
CA GLU A 41 16.34 -4.29 8.78
C GLU A 41 14.85 -4.25 9.15
N ALA A 42 14.25 -5.39 9.47
CA ALA A 42 12.90 -5.47 10.04
C ALA A 42 12.80 -4.66 11.34
N TYR A 43 13.85 -4.68 12.18
CA TYR A 43 13.93 -3.79 13.34
C TYR A 43 14.03 -2.31 12.92
N ARG A 44 14.94 -1.96 12.00
CA ARG A 44 15.12 -0.57 11.53
C ARG A 44 13.85 0.03 10.92
N THR A 45 13.07 -0.80 10.22
CA THR A 45 11.82 -0.41 9.56
C THR A 45 10.60 -0.50 10.49
N GLY A 46 10.79 -0.90 11.75
CA GLY A 46 9.73 -0.99 12.77
C GLY A 46 8.78 -2.17 12.57
N GLN A 47 9.15 -3.16 11.76
CA GLN A 47 8.40 -4.39 11.51
C GLN A 47 8.57 -5.43 12.63
N THR A 48 9.66 -5.35 13.39
CA THR A 48 9.90 -6.15 14.60
C THR A 48 10.62 -5.32 15.66
N ASP A 49 10.55 -5.73 16.92
CA ASP A 49 11.26 -5.06 18.00
C ASP A 49 12.75 -5.48 18.06
N MET A 50 13.58 -4.67 18.74
CA MET A 50 15.02 -4.92 18.83
C MET A 50 15.35 -6.26 19.50
N LYS A 51 14.54 -6.68 20.49
CA LYS A 51 14.76 -7.93 21.22
C LYS A 51 14.47 -9.12 20.31
N SER A 52 13.40 -9.06 19.53
CA SER A 52 13.03 -10.08 18.55
C SER A 52 14.04 -10.22 17.43
N ALA A 53 14.55 -9.11 16.89
CA ALA A 53 15.64 -9.14 15.91
C ALA A 53 16.95 -9.65 16.52
N HIS A 54 17.26 -9.28 17.76
CA HIS A 54 18.45 -9.74 18.48
C HIS A 54 18.40 -11.24 18.74
N ASP A 55 17.28 -11.73 19.28
CA ASP A 55 17.05 -13.13 19.63
C ASP A 55 17.04 -14.03 18.38
N PHE A 56 16.56 -13.52 17.24
CA PHE A 56 16.68 -14.19 15.95
C PHE A 56 18.13 -14.45 15.57
N VAL A 57 18.99 -13.45 15.70
CA VAL A 57 20.42 -13.60 15.39
C VAL A 57 21.10 -14.50 16.42
N GLU A 58 20.74 -14.42 17.70
CA GLU A 58 21.23 -15.34 18.75
C GLU A 58 20.85 -16.81 18.47
N GLY A 59 19.67 -17.07 17.93
CA GLY A 59 19.26 -18.40 17.50
C GLY A 59 20.22 -19.00 16.46
N ILE A 60 20.66 -18.18 15.49
CA ILE A 60 21.67 -18.58 14.51
C ILE A 60 23.03 -18.81 15.18
N ARG A 61 23.49 -17.91 16.06
CA ARG A 61 24.77 -18.06 16.79
C ARG A 61 24.81 -19.35 17.62
N SER A 62 23.69 -19.74 18.20
CA SER A 62 23.57 -20.96 19.01
C SER A 62 23.94 -22.23 18.23
N LYS A 63 23.67 -22.28 16.91
CA LYS A 63 24.07 -23.40 16.02
C LYS A 63 25.58 -23.64 16.02
N TYR A 64 26.34 -22.58 16.23
CA TYR A 64 27.80 -22.56 16.22
C TYR A 64 28.40 -22.60 17.63
N GLY A 65 27.58 -22.82 18.66
CA GLY A 65 28.05 -22.95 20.04
C GLY A 65 28.62 -21.64 20.60
N TYR A 66 28.10 -20.49 20.19
CA TYR A 66 28.41 -19.19 20.80
C TYR A 66 27.19 -18.26 20.88
N SER A 67 27.26 -17.22 21.72
CA SER A 67 26.27 -16.13 21.76
C SER A 67 26.93 -14.77 21.57
N GLY A 68 26.14 -13.82 21.09
CA GLY A 68 26.54 -12.44 20.80
C GLY A 68 26.48 -11.51 22.01
N GLY A 69 26.01 -11.97 23.17
CA GLY A 69 25.75 -11.15 24.35
C GLY A 69 24.62 -10.15 24.13
N GLY A 70 24.27 -9.31 25.12
CA GLY A 70 23.03 -8.50 25.12
C GLY A 70 22.88 -7.44 24.01
N ASN A 71 23.90 -7.23 23.18
CA ASN A 71 23.87 -6.34 22.02
C ASN A 71 24.36 -7.01 20.72
N GLY A 72 24.66 -8.31 20.76
CA GLY A 72 25.09 -9.08 19.61
C GLY A 72 26.52 -8.81 19.12
N SER A 73 27.38 -8.15 19.91
CA SER A 73 28.76 -7.80 19.51
C SER A 73 29.84 -8.68 20.14
N GLN A 74 29.49 -9.64 20.99
CA GLN A 74 30.43 -10.48 21.74
C GLN A 74 30.55 -11.87 21.10
N TYR A 75 31.56 -12.64 21.52
CA TYR A 75 31.67 -14.07 21.23
C TYR A 75 31.79 -14.81 22.55
N ASN A 76 30.65 -15.20 23.09
CA ASN A 76 30.57 -15.94 24.34
C ASN A 76 30.38 -17.41 24.00
N LYS A 77 31.48 -18.18 24.04
CA LYS A 77 31.48 -19.61 23.72
C LYS A 77 30.58 -20.37 24.70
N ILE A 78 29.78 -21.25 24.14
CA ILE A 78 28.80 -22.06 24.86
C ILE A 78 29.31 -23.49 24.91
N SER A 79 29.46 -24.05 26.11
CA SER A 79 29.70 -25.49 26.28
C SER A 79 28.35 -26.22 26.46
N TYR A 80 27.79 -26.76 25.38
CA TYR A 80 26.62 -27.66 25.45
C TYR A 80 26.97 -29.12 25.16
N THR A 81 26.39 -30.00 25.96
CA THR A 81 26.09 -31.38 25.53
C THR A 81 24.87 -31.33 24.60
N GLN A 82 24.97 -31.97 23.45
CA GLN A 82 24.08 -31.89 22.28
C GLN A 82 22.64 -32.41 22.50
N GLN A 83 21.87 -31.82 23.40
CA GLN A 83 20.42 -31.97 23.34
C GLN A 83 19.88 -30.94 22.35
N THR A 84 19.47 -31.46 21.20
CA THR A 84 18.81 -30.77 20.08
C THR A 84 17.85 -29.68 20.57
N ASN A 85 18.20 -28.41 20.34
CA ASN A 85 17.33 -27.27 20.64
C ASN A 85 15.97 -27.45 19.96
N GLN A 86 14.91 -27.56 20.76
CA GLN A 86 13.53 -27.82 20.32
C GLN A 86 13.02 -26.82 19.26
N TRP A 87 13.59 -25.61 19.20
CA TRP A 87 13.14 -24.53 18.33
C TRP A 87 13.89 -24.42 17.00
N ASN A 88 15.02 -25.12 16.81
CA ASN A 88 15.82 -25.01 15.59
C ASN A 88 15.01 -25.43 14.34
N ASP A 89 14.30 -26.54 14.41
CA ASP A 89 13.50 -27.04 13.28
C ASP A 89 12.33 -26.11 12.96
N THR A 90 11.70 -25.56 13.99
CA THR A 90 10.61 -24.58 13.86
C THR A 90 11.09 -23.29 13.21
N ILE A 91 12.25 -22.77 13.64
CA ILE A 91 12.85 -21.56 13.09
C ILE A 91 13.23 -21.78 11.63
N ASN A 92 13.90 -22.88 11.30
CA ASN A 92 14.28 -23.20 9.92
C ASN A 92 13.04 -23.35 9.03
N ALA A 93 11.99 -24.03 9.49
CA ALA A 93 10.75 -24.19 8.73
C ALA A 93 10.02 -22.86 8.47
N LEU A 94 9.95 -21.97 9.46
CA LEU A 94 9.38 -20.63 9.30
C LEU A 94 10.25 -19.76 8.38
N TRP A 95 11.56 -19.96 8.39
CA TRP A 95 12.49 -19.28 7.51
C TRP A 95 12.31 -19.71 6.05
N ASP A 96 12.18 -21.01 5.79
CA ASP A 96 11.87 -21.55 4.47
C ASP A 96 10.54 -21.03 3.95
N GLN A 97 9.53 -20.89 4.82
CA GLN A 97 8.24 -20.30 4.46
C GLN A 97 8.35 -18.84 4.03
N ILE A 98 9.17 -18.02 4.71
CA ILE A 98 9.39 -16.62 4.33
C ILE A 98 10.11 -16.51 2.99
N ASN A 99 11.16 -17.29 2.77
CA ASN A 99 11.90 -17.24 1.50
C ASN A 99 11.09 -17.81 0.33
N GLY A 100 10.29 -18.84 0.59
CA GLY A 100 9.39 -19.43 -0.39
C GLY A 100 8.14 -18.59 -0.68
N TYR A 101 7.85 -17.56 0.13
CA TYR A 101 6.61 -16.78 0.00
C TYR A 101 6.55 -15.97 -1.31
N GLY A 102 7.71 -15.56 -1.84
CA GLY A 102 7.83 -14.84 -3.09
C GLY A 102 7.16 -13.45 -3.08
N PRO A 103 7.29 -12.66 -4.16
CA PRO A 103 6.62 -11.36 -4.26
C PRO A 103 5.12 -11.52 -4.57
N PHE A 104 4.30 -10.57 -4.13
CA PHE A 104 2.87 -10.50 -4.48
C PHE A 104 2.65 -10.57 -6.00
N GLN A 105 1.84 -11.53 -6.43
CA GLN A 105 1.44 -11.71 -7.83
C GLN A 105 -0.05 -11.43 -7.97
N ASP A 106 -0.40 -10.49 -8.85
CA ASP A 106 -1.78 -10.27 -9.26
C ASP A 106 -1.97 -10.93 -10.63
N THR A 107 -2.68 -12.05 -10.67
CA THR A 107 -2.89 -12.85 -11.89
C THR A 107 -4.09 -12.38 -12.72
N ARG A 108 -4.85 -11.40 -12.22
CA ARG A 108 -6.00 -10.85 -12.95
C ARG A 108 -5.55 -10.01 -14.13
N GLU A 109 -6.34 -10.08 -15.20
CA GLU A 109 -6.16 -9.19 -16.34
C GLU A 109 -6.65 -7.78 -16.00
N LYS A 110 -5.81 -6.78 -16.25
CA LYS A 110 -6.16 -5.39 -16.02
C LYS A 110 -7.20 -4.94 -17.06
N PRO A 111 -8.33 -4.35 -16.66
CA PRO A 111 -9.28 -3.76 -17.60
C PRO A 111 -8.60 -2.73 -18.52
N THR A 112 -8.98 -2.74 -19.80
CA THR A 112 -8.51 -1.78 -20.80
C THR A 112 -9.70 -1.08 -21.44
N TYR A 113 -9.48 0.14 -21.94
CA TYR A 113 -10.50 0.95 -22.60
C TYR A 113 -10.10 1.24 -24.04
N SER A 114 -11.06 1.08 -24.94
CA SER A 114 -10.97 1.53 -26.32
C SER A 114 -12.36 1.98 -26.78
N ASN A 115 -12.43 3.17 -27.38
CA ASN A 115 -13.69 3.70 -27.89
C ASN A 115 -14.06 3.01 -29.21
N ARG A 116 -15.05 2.12 -29.17
CA ARG A 116 -15.55 1.39 -30.35
C ARG A 116 -16.32 2.26 -31.35
N TYR A 117 -16.78 3.45 -30.94
CA TYR A 117 -17.57 4.35 -31.76
C TYR A 117 -16.75 5.50 -32.36
N ASP A 118 -15.45 5.58 -32.06
CA ASP A 118 -14.60 6.71 -32.42
C ASP A 118 -14.65 7.02 -33.93
N GLN A 119 -14.46 6.00 -34.77
CA GLN A 119 -14.55 6.14 -36.22
C GLN A 119 -15.95 6.64 -36.67
N GLN A 120 -17.02 6.05 -36.14
CA GLN A 120 -18.39 6.41 -36.54
C GLN A 120 -18.77 7.83 -36.12
N ILE A 121 -18.35 8.25 -34.93
CA ILE A 121 -18.56 9.62 -34.43
C ILE A 121 -17.80 10.61 -35.31
N ASN A 122 -16.53 10.32 -35.63
CA ASN A 122 -15.71 11.17 -36.48
C ASN A 122 -16.27 11.29 -37.90
N ASP A 123 -16.72 10.20 -38.50
CA ASP A 123 -17.34 10.21 -39.83
C ASP A 123 -18.62 11.05 -39.85
N LEU A 124 -19.48 10.91 -38.84
CA LEU A 124 -20.71 11.70 -38.73
C LEU A 124 -20.43 13.18 -38.48
N LEU A 125 -19.45 13.50 -37.63
CA LEU A 125 -19.00 14.88 -37.39
C LEU A 125 -18.46 15.51 -38.68
N GLN A 126 -17.65 14.78 -39.45
CA GLN A 126 -17.16 15.26 -40.74
C GLN A 126 -18.31 15.51 -41.73
N GLN A 127 -19.29 14.61 -41.81
CA GLN A 127 -20.47 14.82 -42.66
C GLN A 127 -21.28 16.04 -42.24
N TYR A 128 -21.46 16.25 -40.93
CA TYR A 128 -22.20 17.38 -40.39
C TYR A 128 -21.50 18.71 -40.67
N VAL A 129 -20.18 18.78 -40.47
CA VAL A 129 -19.37 19.98 -40.73
C VAL A 129 -19.26 20.28 -42.23
N ASN A 130 -19.14 19.25 -43.07
CA ASN A 130 -18.97 19.40 -44.53
C ASN A 130 -20.30 19.47 -45.31
N ARG A 131 -21.45 19.62 -44.64
CA ARG A 131 -22.78 19.60 -45.26
C ARG A 131 -23.04 20.71 -46.29
N GLY A 132 -22.16 21.70 -46.39
CA GLY A 132 -22.24 22.80 -47.36
C GLY A 132 -23.37 23.78 -47.05
N LYS A 133 -23.49 24.85 -47.84
CA LYS A 133 -24.64 25.77 -47.74
C LYS A 133 -25.83 25.19 -48.51
N PHE A 134 -27.04 25.42 -48.03
CA PHE A 134 -28.25 25.04 -48.77
C PHE A 134 -28.27 25.68 -50.17
N SER A 135 -28.62 24.88 -51.17
CA SER A 135 -28.83 25.31 -52.55
C SER A 135 -29.88 24.41 -53.18
N TYR A 136 -30.80 25.00 -53.94
CA TYR A 136 -31.87 24.29 -54.61
C TYR A 136 -31.82 24.54 -56.12
N ASP A 137 -31.81 23.45 -56.89
CA ASP A 137 -31.82 23.49 -58.36
C ASP A 137 -33.09 22.81 -58.89
N TYR A 138 -34.09 23.63 -59.20
CA TYR A 138 -35.37 23.16 -59.74
C TYR A 138 -35.23 22.44 -61.09
N LYS A 139 -34.18 22.70 -61.89
CA LYS A 139 -34.02 22.09 -63.22
C LYS A 139 -33.71 20.60 -63.11
N ASN A 140 -33.04 20.22 -62.02
CA ASN A 140 -32.63 18.85 -61.74
C ASN A 140 -33.54 18.16 -60.71
N ASP A 141 -34.55 18.85 -60.15
CA ASP A 141 -35.51 18.25 -59.22
C ASP A 141 -36.51 17.32 -59.95
N PRO A 142 -36.55 16.01 -59.62
CA PRO A 142 -37.55 15.09 -60.17
C PRO A 142 -39.01 15.48 -59.87
N LEU A 143 -39.30 16.10 -58.72
CA LEU A 143 -40.64 16.57 -58.36
C LEU A 143 -41.06 17.72 -59.28
N TYR A 144 -40.18 18.70 -59.51
CA TYR A 144 -40.43 19.76 -60.47
C TYR A 144 -40.61 19.22 -61.90
N ALA A 145 -39.80 18.23 -62.31
CA ALA A 145 -39.95 17.59 -63.61
C ALA A 145 -41.33 16.91 -63.78
N ASN A 146 -41.87 16.32 -62.71
CA ASN A 146 -43.20 15.73 -62.71
C ASN A 146 -44.31 16.79 -62.79
N TYR A 147 -44.25 17.84 -61.97
CA TYR A 147 -45.19 18.97 -62.05
C TYR A 147 -45.16 19.59 -63.45
N ARG A 148 -43.96 19.86 -63.98
CA ARG A 148 -43.80 20.40 -65.34
C ARG A 148 -44.51 19.57 -66.39
N LYS A 149 -44.33 18.24 -66.38
CA LYS A 149 -45.01 17.33 -67.30
C LYS A 149 -46.54 17.37 -67.13
N GLN A 150 -47.03 17.47 -65.90
CA GLN A 150 -48.47 17.53 -65.62
C GLN A 150 -49.10 18.81 -66.15
N TYR A 151 -48.58 19.97 -65.73
CA TYR A 151 -49.09 21.27 -66.13
C TYR A 151 -48.89 21.54 -67.64
N GLN A 152 -47.87 20.95 -68.29
CA GLN A 152 -47.75 20.99 -69.76
C GLN A 152 -48.87 20.22 -70.47
N ARG A 153 -49.25 19.03 -69.98
CA ARG A 153 -50.38 18.27 -70.54
C ARG A 153 -51.69 19.01 -70.34
N GLU A 154 -51.91 19.57 -69.16
CA GLU A 154 -53.12 20.36 -68.85
C GLU A 154 -53.17 21.64 -69.67
N GLY A 155 -52.05 22.35 -69.82
CA GLY A 155 -51.96 23.53 -70.68
C GLY A 155 -52.20 23.22 -72.15
N GLN A 156 -51.72 22.08 -72.67
CA GLN A 156 -52.01 21.63 -74.03
C GLN A 156 -53.50 21.35 -74.23
N ARG A 157 -54.15 20.69 -73.27
CA ARG A 157 -55.61 20.46 -73.29
C ARG A 157 -56.39 21.77 -73.26
N ALA A 158 -56.08 22.66 -72.31
CA ALA A 158 -56.72 23.97 -72.22
C ALA A 158 -56.51 24.84 -73.46
N THR A 159 -55.34 24.74 -74.11
CA THR A 159 -55.07 25.42 -75.38
C THR A 159 -55.92 24.84 -76.51
N GLN A 160 -56.05 23.51 -76.59
CA GLN A 160 -56.90 22.83 -77.57
C GLN A 160 -58.37 23.21 -77.37
N ASP A 161 -58.83 23.25 -76.12
CA ASP A 161 -60.21 23.62 -75.77
C ASP A 161 -60.48 25.09 -76.13
N ALA A 162 -59.57 26.02 -75.78
CA ALA A 162 -59.68 27.43 -76.13
C ALA A 162 -59.67 27.67 -77.66
N LEU A 163 -58.85 26.91 -78.40
CA LEU A 163 -58.83 26.97 -79.86
C LEU A 163 -60.13 26.40 -80.47
N ALA A 164 -60.65 25.30 -79.92
CA ALA A 164 -61.90 24.69 -80.38
C ALA A 164 -63.10 25.62 -80.12
N GLU A 165 -63.15 26.25 -78.94
CA GLU A 165 -64.18 27.22 -78.58
C GLU A 165 -64.10 28.48 -79.46
N ALA A 166 -62.90 29.01 -79.68
CA ALA A 166 -62.70 30.16 -80.57
C ALA A 166 -63.03 29.82 -82.04
N ALA A 167 -62.72 28.60 -82.51
CA ALA A 167 -63.07 28.14 -83.85
C ALA A 167 -64.58 27.90 -84.03
N ALA A 168 -65.26 27.41 -82.98
CA ALA A 168 -66.72 27.30 -82.96
C ALA A 168 -67.39 28.69 -83.01
N ALA A 169 -66.82 29.68 -82.31
CA ALA A 169 -67.31 31.06 -82.33
C ALA A 169 -67.00 31.81 -83.65
N SER A 170 -65.90 31.50 -84.33
CA SER A 170 -65.48 32.16 -85.57
C SER A 170 -65.94 31.47 -86.86
N GLY A 171 -66.64 30.34 -86.76
CA GLY A 171 -67.09 29.55 -87.92
C GLY A 171 -65.94 28.84 -88.66
N GLY A 172 -64.86 28.49 -87.96
CA GLY A 172 -63.71 27.77 -88.54
C GLY A 172 -62.64 28.65 -89.18
N ILE A 173 -62.78 29.97 -89.13
CA ILE A 173 -61.75 30.90 -89.64
C ILE A 173 -60.68 31.10 -88.56
N PRO A 174 -59.38 30.83 -88.84
CA PRO A 174 -58.29 31.13 -87.93
C PRO A 174 -58.30 32.63 -87.59
N SER A 175 -58.61 32.98 -86.35
CA SER A 175 -58.70 34.37 -85.91
C SER A 175 -57.56 34.72 -84.96
N SER A 176 -57.13 35.98 -84.97
CA SER A 176 -56.21 36.53 -83.97
C SER A 176 -56.70 36.32 -82.53
N TYR A 177 -58.01 36.21 -82.34
CA TYR A 177 -58.66 35.89 -81.07
C TYR A 177 -58.38 34.46 -80.60
N ALA A 178 -58.43 33.47 -81.49
CA ALA A 178 -58.06 32.08 -81.17
C ALA A 178 -56.58 31.98 -80.76
N ALA A 179 -55.70 32.70 -81.47
CA ALA A 179 -54.28 32.77 -81.14
C ALA A 179 -54.01 33.46 -79.78
N SER A 180 -54.75 34.52 -79.46
CA SER A 180 -54.61 35.21 -78.16
C SER A 180 -55.14 34.36 -77.00
N ALA A 181 -56.27 33.67 -77.18
CA ALA A 181 -56.84 32.79 -76.16
C ALA A 181 -55.93 31.59 -75.87
N ALA A 182 -55.35 31.00 -76.92
CA ALA A 182 -54.34 29.94 -76.82
C ALA A 182 -53.08 30.41 -76.08
N ALA A 183 -52.56 31.59 -76.44
CA ALA A 183 -51.39 32.16 -75.76
C ALA A 183 -51.67 32.49 -74.28
N GLN A 184 -52.88 32.95 -73.96
CA GLN A 184 -53.29 33.24 -72.59
C GLN A 184 -53.39 31.97 -71.74
N ALA A 185 -53.96 30.88 -72.29
CA ALA A 185 -53.99 29.59 -71.64
C ALA A 185 -52.57 29.05 -71.40
N GLN A 186 -51.68 29.07 -72.41
CA GLN A 186 -50.29 28.62 -72.22
C GLN A 186 -49.54 29.42 -71.15
N ASN A 187 -49.69 30.74 -71.15
CA ASN A 187 -49.04 31.61 -70.16
C ASN A 187 -49.54 31.34 -68.72
N TYR A 188 -50.83 31.01 -68.56
CA TYR A 188 -51.42 30.68 -67.26
C TYR A 188 -50.85 29.39 -66.66
N TYR A 189 -50.72 28.32 -67.46
CA TYR A 189 -50.13 27.07 -66.96
C TYR A 189 -48.61 27.18 -66.77
N ALA A 190 -47.94 28.05 -67.53
CA ALA A 190 -46.53 28.36 -67.32
C ALA A 190 -46.29 29.12 -66.01
N SER A 191 -47.18 30.06 -65.63
CA SER A 191 -47.08 30.75 -64.33
C SER A 191 -47.37 29.79 -63.16
N GLN A 192 -48.39 28.92 -63.30
CA GLN A 192 -48.72 27.90 -62.30
C GLN A 192 -47.54 26.95 -61.98
N ILE A 193 -46.73 26.58 -62.99
CA ILE A 193 -45.49 25.82 -62.80
C ILE A 193 -44.44 26.64 -62.02
N ALA A 194 -44.28 27.92 -62.35
CA ALA A 194 -43.30 28.78 -61.70
C ALA A 194 -43.65 29.00 -60.22
N ASP A 195 -44.95 29.07 -59.90
CA ASP A 195 -45.46 29.19 -58.53
C ASP A 195 -45.15 27.97 -57.65
N LYS A 196 -44.82 26.81 -58.24
CA LYS A 196 -44.39 25.60 -57.51
C LYS A 196 -42.91 25.62 -57.12
N ILE A 197 -42.08 26.46 -57.74
CA ILE A 197 -40.64 26.51 -57.46
C ILE A 197 -40.38 26.91 -56.00
N PRO A 198 -40.99 27.98 -55.44
CA PRO A 198 -40.78 28.34 -54.04
C PRO A 198 -41.29 27.27 -53.05
N GLU A 199 -42.37 26.55 -53.40
CA GLU A 199 -42.92 25.49 -52.57
C GLU A 199 -41.95 24.30 -52.45
N LEU A 200 -41.37 23.89 -53.57
CA LEU A 200 -40.37 22.82 -53.62
C LEU A 200 -39.05 23.23 -52.98
N GLU A 201 -38.62 24.48 -53.15
CA GLU A 201 -37.44 25.03 -52.47
C GLU A 201 -37.61 24.96 -50.95
N ARG A 202 -38.78 25.35 -50.43
CA ARG A 202 -39.09 25.26 -48.99
C ARG A 202 -39.08 23.81 -48.50
N LEU A 203 -39.62 22.88 -49.28
CA LEU A 203 -39.59 21.45 -48.96
C LEU A 203 -38.14 20.92 -48.92
N ALA A 204 -37.32 21.28 -49.91
CA ALA A 204 -35.92 20.90 -49.96
C ALA A 204 -35.13 21.49 -48.78
N TYR A 205 -35.42 22.74 -48.41
CA TYR A 205 -34.83 23.38 -47.25
C TYR A 205 -35.21 22.69 -45.93
N GLN A 206 -36.48 22.30 -45.78
CA GLN A 206 -36.92 21.54 -44.60
C GLN A 206 -36.20 20.19 -44.51
N LYS A 207 -36.15 19.43 -45.61
CA LYS A 207 -35.41 18.15 -45.66
C LYS A 207 -33.94 18.34 -45.31
N TYR A 208 -33.32 19.40 -45.83
CA TYR A 208 -31.96 19.77 -45.48
C TYR A 208 -31.87 19.91 -43.95
N LEU A 209 -32.67 20.77 -43.31
CA LEU A 209 -32.65 20.95 -41.85
C LEU A 209 -32.89 19.66 -41.07
N ASP A 210 -33.86 18.84 -41.51
CA ASP A 210 -34.19 17.55 -40.87
C ASP A 210 -32.99 16.59 -40.89
N ASP A 211 -32.26 16.52 -42.01
CA ASP A 211 -31.05 15.68 -42.12
C ASP A 211 -29.95 16.12 -41.15
N ALA A 212 -29.76 17.43 -40.96
CA ALA A 212 -28.82 17.95 -39.95
C ALA A 212 -29.25 17.58 -38.53
N SER A 213 -30.54 17.73 -38.22
CA SER A 213 -31.09 17.37 -36.92
C SER A 213 -30.91 15.87 -36.63
N LEU A 214 -31.14 15.03 -37.63
CA LEU A 214 -30.94 13.59 -37.52
C LEU A 214 -29.47 13.22 -37.32
N GLN A 215 -28.54 13.84 -38.06
CA GLN A 215 -27.10 13.63 -37.88
C GLN A 215 -26.66 14.03 -36.47
N GLN A 216 -27.10 15.20 -35.99
CA GLN A 216 -26.81 15.66 -34.64
C GLN A 216 -27.35 14.68 -33.59
N SER A 217 -28.59 14.19 -33.76
CA SER A 217 -29.20 13.20 -32.87
C SER A 217 -28.40 11.89 -32.81
N LYS A 218 -27.92 11.39 -33.96
CA LYS A 218 -27.07 10.20 -34.04
C LYS A 218 -25.73 10.39 -33.33
N ILE A 219 -25.08 11.54 -33.53
CA ILE A 219 -23.82 11.88 -32.85
C ILE A 219 -24.05 11.88 -31.34
N SER A 220 -25.09 12.57 -30.86
CA SER A 220 -25.41 12.62 -29.43
C SER A 220 -25.75 11.25 -28.85
N ALA A 221 -26.45 10.39 -29.59
CA ALA A 221 -26.75 9.03 -29.16
C ALA A 221 -25.48 8.17 -29.03
N LEU A 222 -24.57 8.23 -30.00
CA LEU A 222 -23.29 7.50 -29.95
C LEU A 222 -22.39 8.02 -28.83
N GLN A 223 -22.32 9.33 -28.64
CA GLN A 223 -21.60 9.93 -27.51
C GLN A 223 -22.20 9.48 -26.16
N GLY A 224 -23.53 9.38 -26.05
CA GLY A 224 -24.16 8.84 -24.84
C GLY A 224 -23.80 7.38 -24.58
N GLN A 225 -23.74 6.54 -25.61
CA GLN A 225 -23.30 5.14 -25.47
C GLN A 225 -21.82 5.03 -25.10
N GLU A 226 -20.97 5.88 -25.69
CA GLU A 226 -19.55 5.96 -25.37
C GLU A 226 -19.33 6.34 -23.90
N GLN A 227 -20.07 7.33 -23.39
CA GLN A 227 -20.01 7.70 -21.97
C GLN A 227 -20.40 6.55 -21.04
N LEU A 228 -21.42 5.76 -21.40
CA LEU A 228 -21.83 4.59 -20.64
C LEU A 228 -20.76 3.49 -20.66
N ASP A 229 -20.13 3.24 -21.81
CA ASP A 229 -19.06 2.25 -21.92
C ASP A 229 -17.80 2.70 -21.15
N TYR A 230 -17.48 3.99 -21.19
CA TYR A 230 -16.41 4.57 -20.38
C TYR A 230 -16.71 4.45 -18.87
N ALA A 231 -17.95 4.73 -18.45
CA ALA A 231 -18.36 4.57 -17.06
C ALA A 231 -18.20 3.12 -16.57
N LYS A 232 -18.63 2.13 -17.37
CA LYS A 232 -18.41 0.71 -17.07
C LYS A 232 -16.93 0.35 -16.94
N TYR A 233 -16.08 0.94 -17.79
CA TYR A 233 -14.63 0.75 -17.68
C TYR A 233 -14.09 1.31 -16.36
N ILE A 234 -14.52 2.51 -15.97
CA ILE A 234 -14.12 3.12 -14.69
C ILE A 234 -14.58 2.26 -13.52
N ASP A 235 -15.80 1.74 -13.55
CA ASP A 235 -16.33 0.82 -12.53
C ASP A 235 -15.50 -0.47 -12.46
N ALA A 236 -15.23 -1.09 -13.62
CA ALA A 236 -14.40 -2.30 -13.70
C ALA A 236 -12.96 -2.06 -13.19
N LEU A 237 -12.37 -0.90 -13.51
CA LEU A 237 -11.05 -0.52 -13.01
C LEU A 237 -11.07 -0.26 -11.50
N GLY A 238 -12.14 0.36 -10.99
CA GLY A 238 -12.35 0.55 -9.55
C GLY A 238 -12.44 -0.78 -8.82
N GLN A 239 -13.21 -1.73 -9.35
CA GLN A 239 -13.34 -3.09 -8.82
C GLN A 239 -11.99 -3.82 -8.84
N TYR A 240 -11.28 -3.81 -9.99
CA TYR A 240 -9.95 -4.39 -10.12
C TYR A 240 -8.98 -3.86 -9.05
N ASN A 241 -8.95 -2.54 -8.84
CA ASN A 241 -8.07 -1.94 -7.83
C ASN A 241 -8.48 -2.31 -6.40
N THR A 242 -9.78 -2.47 -6.14
CA THR A 242 -10.32 -2.86 -4.83
C THR A 242 -9.94 -4.30 -4.51
N ASP A 243 -10.15 -5.21 -5.45
CA ASP A 243 -9.82 -6.62 -5.26
C ASP A 243 -8.31 -6.83 -5.15
N ARG A 244 -7.53 -6.12 -5.97
CA ARG A 244 -6.05 -6.11 -5.86
C ARG A 244 -5.58 -5.63 -4.49
N LYS A 245 -6.19 -4.56 -3.96
CA LYS A 245 -5.84 -4.04 -2.64
C LYS A 245 -6.20 -5.03 -1.54
N PHE A 246 -7.35 -5.69 -1.65
CA PHE A 246 -7.78 -6.72 -0.70
C PHE A 246 -6.80 -7.90 -0.70
N ASP A 247 -6.48 -8.46 -1.87
CA ASP A 247 -5.56 -9.60 -1.97
C ASP A 247 -4.15 -9.25 -1.52
N TYR A 248 -3.68 -8.03 -1.80
CA TYR A 248 -2.42 -7.53 -1.27
C TYR A 248 -2.44 -7.45 0.27
N GLY A 249 -3.55 -7.02 0.86
CA GLY A 249 -3.76 -7.02 2.30
C GLY A 249 -3.65 -8.43 2.88
N VAL A 250 -4.37 -9.40 2.32
CA VAL A 250 -4.30 -10.81 2.73
C VAL A 250 -2.87 -11.37 2.61
N TYR A 251 -2.20 -11.10 1.48
CA TYR A 251 -0.82 -11.48 1.25
C TYR A 251 0.11 -10.90 2.32
N SER A 252 -0.01 -9.59 2.61
CA SER A 252 0.81 -8.88 3.59
C SER A 252 0.56 -9.37 5.01
N ASP A 253 -0.70 -9.59 5.39
CA ASP A 253 -1.06 -10.08 6.72
C ASP A 253 -0.47 -11.45 6.97
N ARG A 254 -0.55 -12.35 5.99
CA ARG A 254 0.01 -13.69 6.09
C ARG A 254 1.54 -13.66 6.12
N TYR A 255 2.21 -12.82 5.33
CA TYR A 255 3.65 -12.62 5.42
C TYR A 255 4.04 -12.15 6.83
N ASN A 256 3.36 -11.13 7.36
CA ASN A 256 3.60 -10.57 8.69
C ASN A 256 3.38 -11.62 9.79
N GLN A 257 2.37 -12.49 9.67
CA GLN A 257 2.16 -13.59 10.62
C GLN A 257 3.35 -14.55 10.66
N ILE A 258 3.88 -14.95 9.50
CA ILE A 258 5.03 -15.87 9.44
C ILE A 258 6.27 -15.18 10.03
N ALA A 259 6.51 -13.91 9.69
CA ALA A 259 7.61 -13.11 10.25
C ALA A 259 7.51 -12.95 11.77
N ASN A 260 6.31 -12.69 12.30
CA ASN A 260 6.07 -12.60 13.74
C ASN A 260 6.32 -13.94 14.44
N ASN A 261 5.80 -15.04 13.87
CA ASN A 261 6.01 -16.37 14.43
C ASN A 261 7.49 -16.77 14.46
N LEU A 262 8.24 -16.38 13.42
CA LEU A 262 9.69 -16.57 13.37
C LEU A 262 10.38 -15.82 14.50
N GLY A 263 10.02 -14.55 14.70
CA GLY A 263 10.52 -13.75 15.82
C GLY A 263 10.19 -14.37 17.17
N LEU A 264 8.97 -14.86 17.38
CA LEU A 264 8.54 -15.50 18.63
C LEU A 264 9.30 -16.82 18.90
N ALA A 265 9.50 -17.66 17.87
CA ALA A 265 10.26 -18.90 18.01
C ALA A 265 11.72 -18.62 18.37
N ALA A 266 12.31 -17.61 17.74
CA ALA A 266 13.65 -17.13 18.07
C ALA A 266 13.77 -16.58 19.51
N ASN A 267 12.81 -15.76 19.94
CA ASN A 267 12.75 -15.26 21.33
C ASN A 267 12.71 -16.40 22.35
N GLN A 268 11.90 -17.44 22.08
CA GLN A 268 11.79 -18.59 22.96
C GLN A 268 13.11 -19.37 23.04
N GLN A 269 13.78 -19.54 21.90
CA GLN A 269 15.12 -20.13 21.87
C GLN A 269 16.13 -19.32 22.68
N SER A 270 16.21 -18.00 22.47
CA SER A 270 17.11 -17.11 23.21
C SER A 270 16.84 -17.15 24.73
N THR A 271 15.56 -17.19 25.12
CA THR A 271 15.16 -17.28 26.53
C THR A 271 15.60 -18.61 27.14
N GLN A 272 15.36 -19.74 26.46
CA GLN A 272 15.85 -21.05 26.92
C GLN A 272 17.37 -21.05 27.08
N TYR A 273 18.07 -20.53 26.08
CA TYR A 273 19.52 -20.40 26.09
C TYR A 273 20.05 -19.56 27.28
N SER A 274 19.43 -18.41 27.56
CA SER A 274 19.80 -17.56 28.69
C SER A 274 19.56 -18.26 30.04
N MET A 275 18.45 -18.99 30.18
CA MET A 275 18.14 -19.74 31.40
C MET A 275 19.14 -20.89 31.62
N GLU A 276 19.48 -21.63 30.58
CA GLU A 276 20.45 -22.72 30.67
C GLU A 276 21.87 -22.20 30.98
N THR A 277 22.27 -21.07 30.40
CA THR A 277 23.55 -20.41 30.72
C THR A 277 23.60 -19.95 32.18
N ALA A 278 22.52 -19.36 32.69
CA ALA A 278 22.42 -18.97 34.10
C ALA A 278 22.45 -20.20 35.03
N ALA A 279 21.77 -21.28 34.66
CA ALA A 279 21.77 -22.53 35.41
C ALA A 279 23.15 -23.21 35.44
N GLN A 280 23.91 -23.13 34.34
CA GLN A 280 25.30 -23.59 34.29
C GLN A 280 26.20 -22.76 35.20
N GLY A 281 26.03 -21.43 35.21
CA GLY A 281 26.75 -20.52 36.12
C GLY A 281 26.47 -20.83 37.60
N ASP A 282 25.21 -20.97 38.00
CA ASP A 282 24.83 -21.37 39.37
C ASP A 282 25.40 -22.75 39.72
N ALA A 283 25.37 -23.70 38.79
CA ALA A 283 25.96 -25.01 39.00
C ALA A 283 27.48 -24.93 39.24
N LEU A 284 28.20 -24.14 38.44
CA LEU A 284 29.63 -23.91 38.60
C LEU A 284 29.95 -23.25 39.95
N ASP A 285 29.21 -22.22 40.35
CA ASP A 285 29.38 -21.56 41.65
C ASP A 285 29.15 -22.53 42.81
N ARG A 286 28.12 -23.38 42.71
CA ARG A 286 27.85 -24.42 43.74
C ARG A 286 28.95 -25.47 43.81
N VAL A 287 29.45 -25.95 42.67
CA VAL A 287 30.59 -26.90 42.65
C VAL A 287 31.82 -26.28 43.31
N GLN A 288 32.17 -25.04 42.95
CA GLN A 288 33.32 -24.35 43.53
C GLN A 288 33.15 -24.07 45.02
N ASN A 289 31.97 -23.61 45.45
CA ASN A 289 31.69 -23.36 46.87
C ASN A 289 31.73 -24.64 47.71
N PHE A 290 31.26 -25.76 47.16
CA PHE A 290 31.33 -27.07 47.82
C PHE A 290 32.78 -27.52 48.03
N LEU A 291 33.61 -27.45 46.98
CA LEU A 291 35.03 -27.80 47.06
C LEU A 291 35.79 -26.85 48.00
N LYS A 292 35.48 -25.54 47.97
CA LYS A 292 36.05 -24.53 48.86
C LYS A 292 35.71 -24.77 50.34
N ALA A 293 34.54 -25.33 50.62
CA ALA A 293 34.13 -25.71 51.99
C ALA A 293 34.83 -27.00 52.49
N GLY A 294 35.72 -27.60 51.69
CA GLY A 294 36.44 -28.83 52.02
C GLY A 294 35.72 -30.12 51.60
N GLY A 295 34.65 -30.00 50.80
CA GLY A 295 33.98 -31.16 50.20
C GLY A 295 34.87 -31.87 49.16
N LYS A 296 34.69 -33.19 48.99
CA LYS A 296 35.45 -34.00 48.03
C LYS A 296 34.66 -34.23 46.75
N LEU A 297 35.34 -34.37 45.62
CA LEU A 297 34.72 -34.61 44.32
C LEU A 297 33.83 -35.86 44.28
N ALA A 298 34.17 -36.89 45.08
CA ALA A 298 33.38 -38.11 45.20
C ALA A 298 31.98 -37.91 45.81
N ASP A 299 31.80 -36.82 46.57
CA ASP A 299 30.56 -36.51 47.30
C ASP A 299 29.68 -35.49 46.55
N LEU A 300 30.15 -34.99 45.39
CA LEU A 300 29.44 -34.03 44.55
C LEU A 300 28.37 -34.71 43.70
N ASP A 301 27.21 -34.07 43.60
CA ASP A 301 26.10 -34.56 42.77
C ASP A 301 26.51 -34.61 41.28
N ALA A 302 26.36 -35.78 40.66
CA ALA A 302 26.76 -36.02 39.28
C ALA A 302 26.02 -35.12 38.27
N THR A 303 24.77 -34.73 38.56
CA THR A 303 23.99 -33.81 37.73
C THR A 303 24.48 -32.36 37.88
N LEU A 304 24.96 -31.99 39.07
CA LEU A 304 25.56 -30.69 39.32
C LEU A 304 26.92 -30.57 38.63
N ILE A 305 27.73 -31.62 38.69
CA ILE A 305 28.98 -31.74 37.92
C ILE A 305 28.69 -31.61 36.43
N ALA A 306 27.76 -32.40 35.89
CA ALA A 306 27.42 -32.35 34.47
C ALA A 306 26.90 -30.97 34.04
N ARG A 307 26.06 -30.32 34.86
CA ARG A 307 25.49 -28.99 34.57
C ARG A 307 26.51 -27.86 34.70
N SER A 308 27.53 -28.00 35.53
CA SER A 308 28.61 -26.99 35.65
C SER A 308 29.44 -26.87 34.37
N GLY A 309 29.44 -27.90 33.52
CA GLY A 309 30.25 -27.97 32.30
C GLY A 309 31.75 -28.11 32.56
N LEU A 310 32.17 -28.34 33.81
CA LEU A 310 33.56 -28.59 34.16
C LEU A 310 33.98 -29.99 33.72
N THR A 311 35.15 -30.10 33.11
CA THR A 311 35.74 -31.38 32.74
C THR A 311 36.25 -32.12 33.98
N PRO A 312 36.39 -33.46 33.93
CA PRO A 312 36.99 -34.23 35.01
C PRO A 312 38.41 -33.78 35.42
N ALA A 313 39.17 -33.20 34.48
CA ALA A 313 40.49 -32.65 34.74
C ALA A 313 40.40 -31.33 35.52
N GLU A 314 39.53 -30.41 35.10
CA GLU A 314 39.30 -29.12 35.77
C GLU A 314 38.76 -29.32 37.19
N LEU A 315 37.83 -30.26 37.38
CA LEU A 315 37.31 -30.61 38.71
C LEU A 315 38.40 -31.07 39.67
N LYS A 316 39.32 -31.93 39.21
CA LYS A 316 40.48 -32.37 40.00
C LYS A 316 41.43 -31.21 40.31
N THR A 317 41.62 -30.28 39.38
CA THR A 317 42.43 -29.07 39.61
C THR A 317 41.79 -28.18 40.67
N TYR A 318 40.48 -27.96 40.63
CA TYR A 318 39.75 -27.19 41.64
C TYR A 318 39.79 -27.86 43.01
N GLU A 319 39.59 -29.19 43.09
CA GLU A 319 39.68 -29.95 44.33
C GLU A 319 41.08 -29.83 44.96
N ALA A 320 42.15 -30.02 44.18
CA ALA A 320 43.52 -29.89 44.65
C ALA A 320 43.88 -28.45 45.05
N TYR A 321 43.32 -27.45 44.35
CA TYR A 321 43.53 -26.03 44.66
C TYR A 321 42.93 -25.66 46.02
N TYR A 322 41.67 -26.03 46.28
CA TYR A 322 41.00 -25.73 47.54
C TYR A 322 41.47 -26.61 48.71
N ALA A 323 41.91 -27.85 48.45
CA ALA A 323 42.51 -28.71 49.47
C ALA A 323 43.86 -28.18 49.99
N ASN A 324 44.59 -27.40 49.18
CA ASN A 324 45.87 -26.79 49.54
C ASN A 324 45.75 -25.34 50.07
N GLN A 325 44.54 -24.77 50.13
CA GLN A 325 44.32 -23.50 50.80
C GLN A 325 44.22 -23.73 52.32
N PRO A 326 44.95 -22.97 53.16
CA PRO A 326 44.81 -23.10 54.61
C PRO A 326 43.36 -22.77 54.98
N SER A 327 42.69 -23.69 55.67
CA SER A 327 41.35 -23.47 56.22
C SER A 327 41.41 -22.31 57.21
N GLY A 328 41.15 -21.10 56.74
CA GLY A 328 40.93 -19.93 57.59
C GLY A 328 39.68 -20.19 58.42
N GLY A 329 39.89 -20.44 59.72
CA GLY A 329 38.85 -20.83 60.64
C GLY A 329 37.70 -19.84 60.76
N SER A 330 36.56 -20.40 61.17
CA SER A 330 35.41 -19.74 61.78
C SER A 330 35.74 -18.43 62.50
N GLY A 331 35.17 -17.32 62.01
CA GLY A 331 35.12 -16.03 62.69
C GLY A 331 33.84 -15.29 62.30
N GLY A 332 32.83 -15.32 63.17
CA GLY A 332 31.56 -14.64 62.96
C GLY A 332 31.69 -13.11 62.97
N SER A 333 30.86 -12.46 62.17
CA SER A 333 30.46 -11.07 62.35
C SER A 333 29.01 -10.94 61.89
N GLY A 334 28.13 -10.80 62.89
CA GLY A 334 26.68 -10.65 62.72
C GLY A 334 26.29 -9.29 62.16
N GLY A 335 25.09 -9.24 61.58
CA GLY A 335 24.55 -8.05 60.93
C GLY A 335 24.27 -6.88 61.86
N ARG A 336 24.19 -5.70 61.26
CA ARG A 336 23.40 -4.55 61.74
C ARG A 336 22.89 -3.76 60.54
N GLY A 337 21.57 -3.83 60.34
CA GLY A 337 20.84 -2.85 59.54
C GLY A 337 20.73 -1.52 60.29
N GLY A 338 20.67 -0.43 59.53
CA GLY A 338 20.36 0.91 60.00
C GLY A 338 19.59 1.68 58.92
N ARG A 339 18.29 1.89 59.18
CA ARG A 339 17.35 2.73 58.42
C ARG A 339 17.51 4.22 58.80
N GLY A 340 17.20 5.10 57.84
CA GLY A 340 16.78 6.51 58.03
C GLY A 340 17.73 7.50 57.35
N GLY A 341 17.30 8.51 56.58
CA GLY A 341 15.96 9.05 56.33
C GLY A 341 15.99 10.15 55.25
N SER A 342 14.80 10.72 55.03
CA SER A 342 14.29 11.53 53.94
C SER A 342 14.83 12.97 53.80
N GLY A 343 14.67 13.56 52.59
CA GLY A 343 14.71 15.01 52.26
C GLY A 343 15.43 15.27 50.92
N GLY A 344 14.76 15.52 49.78
CA GLY A 344 14.28 16.85 49.31
C GLY A 344 15.49 17.73 48.95
N SER A 345 15.74 18.23 47.74
CA SER A 345 14.91 18.74 46.64
C SER A 345 15.78 18.94 45.37
N GLU A 346 15.12 18.98 44.20
CA GLU A 346 15.44 19.71 42.95
C GLU A 346 16.89 20.17 42.69
N GLU A 347 17.50 19.71 41.59
CA GLU A 347 17.72 20.56 40.40
C GLU A 347 18.21 19.74 39.19
N GLU A 348 17.83 20.25 38.03
CA GLU A 348 17.96 19.79 36.66
C GLU A 348 19.43 19.70 36.18
N THR A 349 19.75 18.77 35.27
CA THR A 349 20.17 19.04 33.86
C THR A 349 21.07 17.90 33.30
N THR A 350 20.60 17.35 32.18
CA THR A 350 21.36 16.81 31.03
C THR A 350 22.07 15.44 31.03
N ARG A 351 21.58 14.62 30.07
CA ARG A 351 22.29 13.75 29.10
C ARG A 351 22.31 12.24 29.34
N GLN A 352 21.29 11.61 28.75
CA GLN A 352 21.41 10.69 27.62
C GLN A 352 22.25 9.41 27.84
N THR A 353 21.58 8.32 28.23
CA THR A 353 21.92 6.96 27.77
C THR A 353 20.63 6.14 27.62
N GLY A 354 20.51 5.49 26.47
CA GLY A 354 19.30 4.81 26.01
C GLY A 354 18.84 3.67 26.91
N LYS A 355 17.60 3.76 27.37
CA LYS A 355 16.79 2.64 27.85
C LYS A 355 15.38 2.83 27.29
N GLY A 356 15.09 2.15 26.18
CA GLY A 356 13.74 2.00 25.65
C GLY A 356 13.09 0.76 26.28
N TYR A 357 12.55 0.90 27.48
CA TYR A 357 11.54 -0.03 28.00
C TYR A 357 10.19 0.64 27.87
N ILE A 358 9.32 0.12 27.00
CA ILE A 358 7.89 0.01 27.30
C ILE A 358 7.50 -1.43 26.97
N ASP A 359 7.60 -2.25 28.01
CA ASP A 359 6.86 -3.48 28.18
C ASP A 359 5.37 -3.13 28.28
N ASN A 360 4.55 -3.72 27.41
CA ASN A 360 3.10 -3.56 27.38
C ASN A 360 2.40 -4.88 27.75
N THR A 361 3.00 -5.67 28.64
CA THR A 361 2.36 -6.87 29.16
C THR A 361 1.46 -6.49 30.35
N TYR A 362 0.19 -6.92 30.28
CA TYR A 362 -0.84 -6.86 31.33
C TYR A 362 -1.74 -5.62 31.39
N ASN A 363 -2.62 -5.53 30.41
CA ASN A 363 -4.03 -5.30 30.72
C ASN A 363 -4.62 -6.57 31.34
N ARG A 364 -4.78 -6.61 32.68
CA ARG A 364 -5.64 -7.62 33.32
C ARG A 364 -6.25 -7.09 34.62
N GLY A 365 -7.53 -6.72 34.52
CA GLY A 365 -8.50 -6.83 35.59
C GLY A 365 -8.67 -5.57 36.46
N GLY A 366 -9.87 -5.00 36.42
CA GLY A 366 -10.40 -4.15 37.49
C GLY A 366 -10.60 -2.70 37.10
N ALA A 367 -11.87 -2.28 37.15
CA ALA A 367 -12.37 -0.93 36.98
C ALA A 367 -11.50 0.18 37.64
N GLY A 368 -11.13 1.21 36.87
CA GLY A 368 -10.64 2.48 37.43
C GLY A 368 -9.55 3.21 36.65
N GLY A 369 -9.91 3.94 35.61
CA GLY A 369 -9.30 5.24 35.28
C GLY A 369 -7.93 5.26 34.61
N ILE A 370 -7.93 5.05 33.30
CA ILE A 370 -6.90 5.42 32.32
C ILE A 370 -6.63 6.93 32.42
N GLN A 371 -5.66 7.44 33.21
CA GLN A 371 -5.39 8.90 33.14
C GLN A 371 -4.06 9.48 33.69
N SER A 372 -3.05 8.72 34.14
CA SER A 372 -1.87 9.38 34.75
C SER A 372 -0.47 8.82 34.47
N LYS A 373 -0.27 8.00 33.43
CA LYS A 373 1.09 7.58 33.02
C LYS A 373 1.41 7.81 31.53
N THR A 374 0.53 8.56 30.86
CA THR A 374 0.35 8.67 29.40
C THR A 374 0.77 10.03 28.79
N TYR A 375 1.26 11.01 29.57
CA TYR A 375 1.55 12.38 29.06
C TYR A 375 2.99 12.60 28.58
N ASP A 376 4.01 12.22 29.38
CA ASP A 376 5.41 12.42 28.98
C ASP A 376 5.85 11.44 27.87
N GLN A 377 5.27 10.24 27.86
CA GLN A 377 5.42 9.27 26.75
C GLN A 377 4.84 9.83 25.46
N LEU A 378 3.73 10.56 25.55
CA LEU A 378 3.11 11.21 24.39
C LEU A 378 3.95 12.37 23.87
N LYS A 379 4.42 13.26 24.75
CA LYS A 379 5.35 14.34 24.36
C LYS A 379 6.56 13.78 23.62
N ARG A 380 7.15 12.72 24.18
CA ARG A 380 8.29 12.04 23.58
C ARG A 380 7.96 11.45 22.21
N GLY A 381 6.83 10.76 22.09
CA GLY A 381 6.36 10.22 20.81
C GLY A 381 6.13 11.31 19.75
N MET A 382 5.56 12.45 20.14
CA MET A 382 5.36 13.59 19.24
C MET A 382 6.70 14.16 18.73
N TYR A 383 7.68 14.35 19.62
CA TYR A 383 9.02 14.80 19.22
C TYR A 383 9.73 13.80 18.30
N GLU A 384 9.60 12.50 18.56
CA GLU A 384 10.19 11.44 17.73
C GLU A 384 9.57 11.42 16.32
N TRP A 385 8.24 11.57 16.20
CA TRP A 385 7.58 11.69 14.90
C TRP A 385 8.00 12.94 14.12
N ILE A 386 8.12 14.08 14.80
CA ILE A 386 8.59 15.33 14.19
C ILE A 386 10.04 15.20 13.73
N ALA A 387 10.92 14.59 14.52
CA ALA A 387 12.32 14.35 14.18
C ALA A 387 12.49 13.41 12.96
N LEU A 388 11.56 12.49 12.76
CA LEU A 388 11.48 11.60 11.60
C LEU A 388 10.80 12.24 10.37
N GLY A 389 10.45 13.53 10.43
CA GLY A 389 9.79 14.26 9.35
C GLY A 389 8.30 13.93 9.17
N ARG A 390 7.71 13.14 10.07
CA ARG A 390 6.33 12.63 10.03
C ARG A 390 5.42 13.47 10.93
N LYS A 391 5.27 14.74 10.57
CA LYS A 391 4.55 15.71 11.40
C LYS A 391 3.03 15.44 11.48
N ASP A 392 2.48 14.83 10.43
CA ASP A 392 1.12 14.29 10.34
C ASP A 392 0.81 13.32 11.50
N LYS A 393 1.73 12.40 11.79
CA LYS A 393 1.57 11.43 12.88
C LYS A 393 1.65 12.04 14.27
N ALA A 394 2.45 13.09 14.44
CA ALA A 394 2.47 13.84 15.68
C ALA A 394 1.14 14.56 15.92
N TYR A 395 0.50 15.08 14.86
CA TYR A 395 -0.82 15.70 14.93
C TYR A 395 -1.94 14.70 15.24
N GLU A 396 -1.91 13.51 14.63
CA GLU A 396 -2.86 12.42 14.96
C GLU A 396 -2.77 12.00 16.44
N LEU A 397 -1.55 11.91 16.98
CA LEU A 397 -1.32 11.57 18.38
C LEU A 397 -1.88 12.65 19.33
N PHE A 398 -1.75 13.93 18.96
CA PHE A 398 -2.38 15.04 19.67
C PHE A 398 -3.90 14.95 19.64
N GLN A 399 -4.51 14.78 18.47
CA GLN A 399 -5.97 14.67 18.33
C GLN A 399 -6.56 13.51 19.12
N GLY A 400 -5.85 12.38 19.22
CA GLY A 400 -6.31 11.22 19.99
C GLY A 400 -6.41 11.46 21.50
N ILE A 401 -5.69 12.45 22.05
CA ILE A 401 -5.57 12.67 23.49
C ILE A 401 -6.06 14.04 23.94
N VAL A 402 -6.16 15.01 23.04
CA VAL A 402 -6.60 16.37 23.36
C VAL A 402 -7.99 16.40 24.01
N HIS A 403 -8.91 15.55 23.54
CA HIS A 403 -10.27 15.43 24.09
C HIS A 403 -10.32 14.78 25.47
N GLN A 404 -9.24 14.14 25.91
CA GLN A 404 -9.11 13.52 27.23
C GLN A 404 -8.55 14.48 28.28
N LEU A 405 -8.05 15.65 27.87
CA LEU A 405 -7.52 16.69 28.76
C LEU A 405 -8.66 17.53 29.31
N ASN A 406 -8.65 17.77 30.63
CA ASN A 406 -9.62 18.64 31.28
C ASN A 406 -9.20 20.11 31.20
N LEU A 407 -9.66 20.81 30.16
CA LEU A 407 -9.39 22.23 29.96
C LEU A 407 -10.09 23.15 30.97
N GLY A 408 -10.99 22.62 31.80
CA GLY A 408 -11.64 23.37 32.88
C GLY A 408 -10.73 23.65 34.08
N ASN A 409 -9.52 23.07 34.13
CA ASN A 409 -8.55 23.31 35.20
C ASN A 409 -7.16 23.68 34.65
N SER A 410 -6.37 24.36 35.49
CA SER A 410 -5.06 24.90 35.11
C SER A 410 -4.05 23.82 34.69
N LYS A 411 -4.16 22.62 35.24
CA LYS A 411 -3.26 21.50 34.92
C LYS A 411 -3.52 20.96 33.51
N GLY A 412 -4.79 20.76 33.13
CA GLY A 412 -5.15 20.30 31.80
C GLY A 412 -4.89 21.35 30.72
N LYS A 413 -5.11 22.63 31.00
CA LYS A 413 -4.72 23.74 30.09
C LYS A 413 -3.21 23.78 29.86
N LYS A 414 -2.40 23.64 30.93
CA LYS A 414 -0.95 23.58 30.80
C LYS A 414 -0.49 22.40 29.93
N GLN A 415 -1.11 21.23 30.12
CA GLN A 415 -0.83 20.05 29.31
C GLN A 415 -1.22 20.25 27.84
N TYR A 416 -2.39 20.82 27.58
CA TYR A 416 -2.83 21.15 26.22
C TYR A 416 -1.86 22.12 25.53
N ASN A 417 -1.49 23.21 26.22
CA ASN A 417 -0.63 24.25 25.66
C ASN A 417 0.78 23.73 25.36
N GLU A 418 1.33 22.88 26.22
CA GLU A 418 2.62 22.21 25.97
C GLU A 418 2.56 21.34 24.71
N LEU A 419 1.51 20.52 24.52
CA LEU A 419 1.39 19.67 23.33
C LEU A 419 1.12 20.47 22.05
N ALA A 420 0.28 21.50 22.13
CA ALA A 420 0.01 22.40 21.03
C ALA A 420 1.28 23.17 20.63
N SER A 421 2.11 23.58 21.58
CA SER A 421 3.40 24.23 21.31
C SER A 421 4.35 23.33 20.52
N ILE A 422 4.43 22.04 20.84
CA ILE A 422 5.26 21.07 20.10
C ILE A 422 4.87 21.00 18.62
N LEU A 423 3.57 21.04 18.33
CA LEU A 423 3.07 21.02 16.96
C LEU A 423 3.19 22.40 16.29
N ASN A 424 3.13 23.49 17.04
CA ASN A 424 3.36 24.82 16.52
C ASN A 424 4.81 25.03 16.10
N ASP A 425 5.77 24.50 16.86
CA ASP A 425 7.18 24.44 16.47
C ASP A 425 7.38 23.62 15.18
N ALA A 426 6.48 22.66 14.92
CA ALA A 426 6.44 21.90 13.68
C ALA A 426 5.61 22.56 12.55
N GLY A 427 4.92 23.68 12.80
CA GLY A 427 4.22 24.51 11.81
C GLY A 427 2.69 24.40 11.76
N PHE A 428 2.01 23.83 12.77
CA PHE A 428 0.57 23.51 12.70
C PHE A 428 -0.39 24.65 13.12
N GLY A 429 0.09 25.75 13.73
CA GLY A 429 -0.73 26.94 14.02
C GLY A 429 -1.93 26.71 14.95
N ILE A 430 -1.81 25.79 15.91
CA ILE A 430 -2.84 25.40 16.88
C ILE A 430 -2.99 26.49 17.95
N PRO A 431 -4.21 26.97 18.23
CA PRO A 431 -4.47 27.96 19.29
C PRO A 431 -4.27 27.37 20.70
N LEU A 432 -3.72 28.18 21.60
CA LEU A 432 -3.49 27.86 23.02
C LEU A 432 -4.73 28.21 23.88
N GLU A 433 -4.94 27.48 24.96
CA GLU A 433 -6.11 27.51 25.87
C GLU A 433 -5.88 28.17 27.24
#